data_AF-A0A914GPZ5-F1
#
_entry.id   AF-A0A914GPZ5-F1
#
_cell.length_a   1.000
_cell.length_b   1.000
_cell.length_c   1.000
_cell.angle_alpha   90.00
_cell.angle_beta   90.00
_cell.angle_gamma   90.00
#
_symmetry.space_group_name_H-M   'P 1'
#
loop_
_entity.id
_entity.type
_entity.pdbx_description
1 polymer ?
#
loop_
_entity_poly.entity_id
_entity_poly.type
_entity_poly.pdbx_seq_one_letter_code
_entity_poly.pdbx_strand_id
1 'polypeptide(L)'
;MANTAEKRHLVEAKKKLLIASASLCELQEISSLAGAPPPVPMFAFAFQLAVLTSILLHLLFSSVRSQHSHRSASFYENSLDNDGLTTNSASAAEADGDVAVDGMIPGRLRKTHPIELTIESGSIRGEYLTIGANEFAVFKGIPYAAPPVGSLRFQMPEPPAKWRGVMNASQYPPMCAQRPRDRKVDPVKLYKIHVSEDCLYLNLFAPSQFTNDTYPVIVWVHGGRFQYGSSADYPQKAILNNFVSRKVIFVSVNYRLGPMGFLSTGDSILPGNLGLWDLMLALKWVQSNAHVFGGDPNNVMMVMP
;
A
#
# COMPACT_ATOMS: atom_id res chain seq x y z
N MET A 1 28.28 -7.18 -30.60
CA MET A 1 27.57 -8.39 -30.13
C MET A 1 28.57 -9.24 -29.36
N ALA A 2 28.59 -9.16 -28.02
CA ALA A 2 29.46 -10.01 -27.20
C ALA A 2 29.01 -11.48 -27.30
N ASN A 3 29.94 -12.37 -27.62
CA ASN A 3 29.73 -13.81 -27.79
C ASN A 3 29.20 -14.43 -26.48
N THR A 4 28.30 -15.40 -26.58
CA THR A 4 27.71 -16.20 -25.47
C THR A 4 28.73 -16.69 -24.43
N ALA A 5 29.99 -16.92 -24.81
CA ALA A 5 31.08 -17.26 -23.88
C ALA A 5 31.47 -16.09 -22.95
N GLU A 6 31.53 -14.87 -23.48
CA GLU A 6 31.87 -13.65 -22.75
C GLU A 6 30.79 -13.29 -21.72
N LYS A 7 29.52 -13.52 -22.07
CA LYS A 7 28.38 -13.35 -21.16
C LYS A 7 28.42 -14.34 -19.99
N ARG A 8 28.84 -15.58 -20.22
CA ARG A 8 28.99 -16.59 -19.15
C ARG A 8 30.14 -16.24 -18.20
N HIS A 9 31.27 -15.76 -18.73
CA HIS A 9 32.37 -15.26 -17.89
C HIS A 9 31.97 -14.06 -17.05
N LEU A 10 31.15 -13.15 -17.57
CA LEU A 10 30.65 -11.99 -16.83
C LEU A 10 29.70 -12.38 -15.69
N VAL A 11 28.86 -13.39 -15.91
CA VAL A 11 27.95 -13.92 -14.87
C VAL A 11 28.73 -14.65 -13.78
N GLU A 12 29.74 -15.43 -14.15
CA GLU A 12 30.58 -16.13 -13.18
C GLU A 12 31.45 -15.16 -12.36
N ALA A 13 31.96 -14.10 -12.99
CA ALA A 13 32.65 -13.01 -12.30
C ALA A 13 31.73 -12.26 -11.31
N LYS A 14 30.46 -12.03 -11.69
CA LYS A 14 29.45 -11.43 -10.78
C LYS A 14 29.17 -12.32 -9.58
N LYS A 15 29.07 -13.64 -9.77
CA LYS A 15 28.81 -14.58 -8.68
C LYS A 15 29.98 -14.61 -7.69
N LYS A 16 31.22 -14.61 -8.18
CA LYS A 16 32.43 -14.53 -7.34
C LYS A 16 32.54 -13.22 -6.58
N LEU A 17 32.16 -12.09 -7.19
CA LEU A 17 32.18 -10.78 -6.53
C LEU A 17 31.11 -10.66 -5.43
N LEU A 18 29.91 -11.22 -5.66
CA LEU A 18 28.86 -11.25 -4.64
C LEU A 18 29.26 -12.11 -3.44
N ILE A 19 29.87 -13.29 -3.69
CA ILE A 19 30.36 -14.17 -2.63
C ILE A 19 31.47 -13.48 -1.82
N ALA A 20 32.40 -12.79 -2.48
CA ALA A 20 33.44 -12.02 -1.80
C ALA A 20 32.86 -10.88 -0.94
N SER A 21 31.79 -10.22 -1.39
CA SER A 21 31.11 -9.18 -0.61
C SER A 21 30.36 -9.72 0.60
N ALA A 22 29.81 -10.94 0.51
CA ALA A 22 29.14 -11.60 1.62
C ALA A 22 30.14 -12.04 2.71
N SER A 23 31.29 -12.59 2.32
CA SER A 23 32.35 -12.98 3.26
C SER A 23 33.01 -11.80 3.97
N LEU A 24 33.08 -10.63 3.33
CA LEU A 24 33.53 -9.39 3.98
C LEU A 24 32.52 -8.89 5.03
N CYS A 25 31.23 -9.15 4.82
CA CYS A 25 30.17 -8.80 5.78
C CYS A 25 30.19 -9.73 7.02
N GLU A 26 30.43 -11.04 6.83
CA GLU A 26 30.57 -12.00 7.94
C GLU A 26 31.80 -11.69 8.82
N LEU A 27 32.92 -11.24 8.23
CA LEU A 27 34.09 -10.78 8.99
C LEU A 27 33.79 -9.52 9.82
N GLN A 28 32.81 -8.70 9.39
CA GLN A 28 32.39 -7.48 10.08
C GLN A 28 31.50 -7.80 11.30
N GLU A 29 30.68 -8.84 11.23
CA GLU A 29 29.91 -9.34 12.39
C GLU A 29 30.85 -9.96 13.46
N ILE A 30 31.85 -10.75 13.03
CA ILE A 30 32.83 -11.37 13.93
C ILE A 30 33.67 -10.30 14.67
N SER A 31 34.03 -9.19 14.00
CA SER A 31 34.74 -8.07 14.65
C SER A 31 33.87 -7.32 15.67
N SER A 32 32.55 -7.29 15.50
CA SER A 32 31.63 -6.58 16.43
C SER A 32 31.39 -7.36 17.73
N LEU A 33 31.45 -8.70 17.69
CA LEU A 33 31.33 -9.56 18.87
C LEU A 33 32.57 -9.54 19.79
N ALA A 34 33.73 -9.12 19.29
CA ALA A 34 34.99 -9.16 20.03
C ALA A 34 35.33 -7.87 20.81
N GLY A 35 34.48 -6.83 20.76
CA GLY A 35 34.57 -5.66 21.65
C GLY A 35 35.77 -4.72 21.47
N ALA A 36 36.53 -4.82 20.37
CA ALA A 36 37.63 -3.90 20.07
C ALA A 36 37.23 -2.87 18.99
N PRO A 37 37.51 -1.56 19.17
CA PRO A 37 37.26 -0.58 18.13
C PRO A 37 38.28 -0.76 16.99
N PRO A 38 37.84 -0.86 15.73
CA PRO A 38 38.77 -1.12 14.64
C PRO A 38 39.51 0.16 14.21
N PRO A 39 40.72 0.03 13.63
CA PRO A 39 41.50 1.18 13.21
C PRO A 39 40.82 1.87 12.02
N VAL A 40 40.59 3.18 12.19
CA VAL A 40 39.88 4.09 11.28
C VAL A 40 40.37 4.10 9.81
N PRO A 41 41.63 3.79 9.44
CA PRO A 41 42.02 3.84 8.02
C PRO A 41 41.52 2.65 7.18
N MET A 42 41.09 1.52 7.77
CA MET A 42 40.62 0.38 6.97
C MET A 42 39.17 0.55 6.45
N PHE A 43 38.32 1.26 7.18
CA PHE A 43 36.92 1.49 6.77
C PHE A 43 36.79 2.47 5.61
N ALA A 44 37.62 3.51 5.58
CA ALA A 44 37.63 4.49 4.48
C ALA A 44 38.02 3.83 3.15
N PHE A 45 39.01 2.92 3.17
CA PHE A 45 39.44 2.21 1.97
C PHE A 45 38.41 1.20 1.46
N ALA A 46 37.77 0.43 2.35
CA ALA A 46 36.73 -0.53 1.96
C ALA A 46 35.49 0.17 1.37
N PHE A 47 35.09 1.32 1.95
CA PHE A 47 33.96 2.10 1.45
C PHE A 47 34.27 2.76 0.10
N GLN A 48 35.48 3.29 -0.09
CA GLN A 48 35.93 3.82 -1.39
C GLN A 48 35.97 2.75 -2.47
N LEU A 49 36.43 1.52 -2.15
CA LEU A 49 36.43 0.40 -3.10
C LEU A 49 35.01 -0.04 -3.48
N ALA A 50 34.07 -0.07 -2.51
CA ALA A 50 32.66 -0.41 -2.76
C ALA A 50 31.95 0.64 -3.64
N VAL A 51 32.25 1.92 -3.42
CA VAL A 51 31.71 3.02 -4.24
C VAL A 51 32.31 2.99 -5.65
N LEU A 52 33.62 2.79 -5.78
CA LEU A 52 34.29 2.68 -7.08
C LEU A 52 33.79 1.48 -7.89
N THR A 53 33.59 0.32 -7.26
CA THR A 53 33.05 -0.87 -7.93
C THR A 53 31.60 -0.67 -8.38
N SER A 54 30.76 0.02 -7.58
CA SER A 54 29.38 0.35 -7.96
C SER A 54 29.29 1.34 -9.12
N ILE A 55 30.16 2.36 -9.15
CA ILE A 55 30.27 3.32 -10.25
C ILE A 55 30.76 2.63 -11.53
N LEU A 56 31.79 1.78 -11.43
CA LEU A 56 32.28 1.02 -12.58
C LEU A 56 31.20 0.10 -13.14
N LEU A 57 30.39 -0.52 -12.27
CA LEU A 57 29.26 -1.36 -12.67
C LEU A 57 28.19 -0.55 -13.42
N HIS A 58 27.83 0.64 -12.92
CA HIS A 58 26.87 1.53 -13.57
C HIS A 58 27.35 2.02 -14.95
N LEU A 59 28.64 2.35 -15.09
CA LEU A 59 29.22 2.78 -16.36
C LEU A 59 29.24 1.62 -17.39
N LEU A 60 29.55 0.40 -16.95
CA LEU A 60 29.47 -0.79 -17.80
C LEU A 60 28.03 -1.09 -18.25
N PHE A 61 27.03 -0.88 -17.38
CA PHE A 61 25.61 -1.07 -17.74
C PHE A 61 25.07 0.02 -18.68
N SER A 62 25.57 1.25 -18.56
CA SER A 62 25.19 2.37 -19.42
C SER A 62 25.62 2.13 -20.88
N SER A 63 26.79 1.52 -21.08
CA SER A 63 27.30 1.14 -22.40
C SER A 63 26.46 0.04 -23.09
N VAL A 64 25.91 -0.90 -22.32
CA VAL A 64 25.03 -1.97 -22.84
C VAL A 64 23.65 -1.46 -23.25
N ARG A 65 23.12 -0.44 -22.56
CA ARG A 65 21.79 0.14 -22.85
C ARG A 65 21.76 0.98 -24.14
N SER A 66 22.91 1.56 -24.52
CA SER A 66 23.04 2.34 -25.76
C SER A 66 22.92 1.51 -27.05
N GLN A 67 23.08 0.17 -27.01
CA GLN A 67 22.95 -0.69 -28.20
C GLN A 67 21.53 -1.20 -28.46
N HIS A 68 20.55 -0.93 -27.57
CA HIS A 68 19.17 -1.41 -27.71
C HIS A 68 18.15 -0.34 -28.14
N SER A 69 18.56 0.92 -28.33
CA SER A 69 17.64 2.03 -28.64
C SER A 69 17.21 2.16 -30.12
N HIS A 70 17.69 1.31 -31.03
CA HIS A 70 17.45 1.47 -32.47
C HIS A 70 16.45 0.48 -33.11
N ARG A 71 15.64 -0.24 -32.32
CA ARG A 71 14.71 -1.24 -32.88
C ARG A 71 13.38 -1.36 -32.15
N SER A 72 12.64 -0.27 -31.99
CA SER A 72 11.22 -0.29 -31.56
C SER A 72 10.52 1.03 -31.92
N ALA A 73 10.56 1.42 -33.19
CA ALA A 73 9.81 2.56 -33.73
C ALA A 73 9.14 2.15 -35.04
N SER A 74 8.16 1.26 -34.95
CA SER A 74 7.18 0.96 -36.01
C SER A 74 6.20 -0.07 -35.46
N PHE A 75 5.10 0.37 -34.85
CA PHE A 75 3.85 -0.38 -34.63
C PHE A 75 3.05 0.46 -33.63
N TYR A 76 2.16 1.32 -34.13
CA TYR A 76 0.93 1.85 -33.50
C TYR A 76 0.54 3.12 -34.27
N GLU A 77 0.21 2.92 -35.54
CA GLU A 77 -0.57 3.83 -36.36
C GLU A 77 -1.63 2.94 -37.01
N ASN A 78 -2.89 3.39 -37.03
CA ASN A 78 -4.14 2.69 -37.38
C ASN A 78 -4.91 2.07 -36.21
N SER A 79 -5.78 2.87 -35.59
CA SER A 79 -7.22 2.59 -35.50
C SER A 79 -7.90 3.74 -34.73
N LEU A 80 -8.28 4.78 -35.47
CA LEU A 80 -9.33 5.71 -35.10
C LEU A 80 -10.38 5.68 -36.22
N ASP A 81 -11.63 5.91 -35.82
CA ASP A 81 -12.82 6.20 -36.62
C ASP A 81 -13.64 5.01 -37.12
N ASN A 82 -14.59 4.56 -36.29
CA ASN A 82 -16.00 4.94 -36.42
C ASN A 82 -16.84 4.16 -35.40
N ASP A 83 -17.59 4.88 -34.56
CA ASP A 83 -19.04 4.67 -34.44
C ASP A 83 -19.65 5.55 -33.34
N GLY A 84 -20.59 6.39 -33.77
CA GLY A 84 -21.90 6.45 -33.13
C GLY A 84 -22.04 7.20 -31.82
N LEU A 85 -22.06 8.52 -31.92
CA LEU A 85 -22.65 9.42 -30.92
C LEU A 85 -24.15 9.11 -30.74
N THR A 86 -24.56 8.62 -29.56
CA THR A 86 -25.90 8.91 -29.03
C THR A 86 -25.82 9.22 -27.54
N THR A 87 -26.21 10.45 -27.24
CA THR A 87 -26.36 11.05 -25.92
C THR A 87 -27.58 10.46 -25.21
N ASN A 88 -27.45 10.12 -23.93
CA ASN A 88 -28.57 10.27 -23.00
C ASN A 88 -28.04 10.63 -21.61
N SER A 89 -28.31 11.89 -21.27
CA SER A 89 -28.26 12.48 -19.94
C SER A 89 -29.26 11.82 -19.00
N ALA A 90 -28.84 11.44 -17.80
CA ALA A 90 -29.73 11.35 -16.65
C ALA A 90 -28.93 11.61 -15.37
N SER A 91 -29.19 12.76 -14.76
CA SER A 91 -28.86 13.05 -13.37
C SER A 91 -29.91 12.39 -12.48
N ALA A 92 -29.53 11.80 -11.35
CA ALA A 92 -30.39 11.75 -10.17
C ALA A 92 -29.56 11.41 -8.93
N ALA A 93 -29.66 12.30 -7.94
CA ALA A 93 -29.50 11.93 -6.54
C ALA A 93 -30.69 11.02 -6.19
N GLU A 94 -30.45 9.86 -5.61
CA GLU A 94 -31.52 9.03 -5.03
C GLU A 94 -31.50 9.23 -3.52
N ALA A 95 -32.44 10.07 -3.07
CA ALA A 95 -32.99 10.01 -1.74
C ALA A 95 -34.08 8.94 -1.72
N ASP A 96 -33.94 8.10 -0.71
CA ASP A 96 -34.83 7.16 -0.04
C ASP A 96 -36.33 7.16 -0.43
N GLY A 97 -36.85 5.93 -0.59
CA GLY A 97 -38.27 5.64 -0.70
C GLY A 97 -38.61 4.67 -1.82
N ASP A 98 -38.43 3.36 -1.61
CA ASP A 98 -39.24 2.39 -2.35
C ASP A 98 -39.44 1.05 -1.61
N VAL A 99 -40.68 0.59 -1.71
CA VAL A 99 -41.31 -0.55 -1.05
C VAL A 99 -40.60 -1.85 -1.42
N ALA A 100 -40.46 -2.74 -0.43
CA ALA A 100 -39.82 -4.05 -0.56
C ALA A 100 -40.46 -4.90 -1.66
N VAL A 101 -39.73 -5.07 -2.77
CA VAL A 101 -39.87 -6.21 -3.66
C VAL A 101 -38.67 -7.10 -3.40
N ASP A 102 -38.89 -8.23 -2.73
CA ASP A 102 -37.87 -9.26 -2.48
C ASP A 102 -37.55 -10.02 -3.79
N GLY A 103 -36.99 -9.29 -4.75
CA GLY A 103 -36.43 -9.83 -5.97
C GLY A 103 -34.91 -9.81 -5.86
N MET A 104 -34.29 -10.99 -5.76
CA MET A 104 -32.84 -11.18 -5.80
C MET A 104 -32.30 -10.76 -7.19
N ILE A 105 -31.99 -9.49 -7.39
CA ILE A 105 -31.25 -9.04 -8.59
C ILE A 105 -29.81 -9.58 -8.48
N PRO A 106 -29.38 -10.50 -9.36
CA PRO A 106 -28.05 -11.09 -9.28
C PRO A 106 -26.96 -10.03 -9.31
N GLY A 107 -26.09 -10.04 -8.30
CA GLY A 107 -24.91 -9.16 -8.26
C GLY A 107 -25.14 -7.74 -7.72
N ARG A 108 -26.33 -7.38 -7.22
CA ARG A 108 -26.50 -6.12 -6.44
C ARG A 108 -25.85 -6.28 -5.07
N LEU A 109 -25.06 -5.29 -4.66
CA LEU A 109 -24.50 -5.23 -3.30
C LEU A 109 -25.59 -4.77 -2.34
N ARG A 110 -25.84 -5.53 -1.27
CA ARG A 110 -26.85 -5.22 -0.25
C ARG A 110 -26.19 -5.20 1.13
N LYS A 111 -26.62 -4.27 1.98
CA LYS A 111 -26.29 -4.25 3.40
C LYS A 111 -27.30 -5.15 4.14
N THR A 112 -26.84 -5.98 5.08
CA THR A 112 -27.72 -6.88 5.82
C THR A 112 -27.87 -6.46 7.27
N HIS A 113 -26.89 -6.75 8.12
CA HIS A 113 -26.93 -6.45 9.55
C HIS A 113 -25.58 -5.97 10.09
N PRO A 114 -25.56 -5.25 11.22
CA PRO A 114 -24.31 -4.83 11.85
C PRO A 114 -23.51 -6.04 12.34
N ILE A 115 -22.20 -5.83 12.46
CA ILE A 115 -21.26 -6.76 13.08
C ILE A 115 -20.32 -5.99 14.00
N GLU A 116 -19.99 -6.57 15.16
CA GLU A 116 -19.03 -6.00 16.09
C GLU A 116 -17.83 -6.92 16.25
N LEU A 117 -16.64 -6.32 16.26
CA LEU A 117 -15.37 -6.99 16.58
C LEU A 117 -14.66 -6.20 17.67
N THR A 118 -13.87 -6.89 18.49
CA THR A 118 -13.01 -6.24 19.50
C THR A 118 -11.56 -6.38 19.07
N ILE A 119 -10.94 -5.26 18.74
CA ILE A 119 -9.52 -5.13 18.41
C ILE A 119 -8.75 -4.59 19.63
N GLU A 120 -7.43 -4.56 19.56
CA GLU A 120 -6.57 -4.15 20.68
C GLU A 120 -6.91 -2.75 21.25
N SER A 121 -7.33 -1.83 20.36
CA SER A 121 -7.64 -0.44 20.71
C SER A 121 -9.08 -0.22 21.22
N GLY A 122 -9.98 -1.19 21.03
CA GLY A 122 -11.38 -1.10 21.44
C GLY A 122 -12.33 -1.87 20.53
N SER A 123 -13.64 -1.75 20.77
CA SER A 123 -14.65 -2.40 19.94
C SER A 123 -15.02 -1.55 18.71
N ILE A 124 -15.22 -2.19 17.57
CA ILE A 124 -15.61 -1.57 16.29
C ILE A 124 -16.89 -2.20 15.75
N ARG A 125 -17.75 -1.40 15.11
CA ARG A 125 -18.97 -1.86 14.44
C ARG A 125 -18.88 -1.65 12.94
N GLY A 126 -18.87 -2.74 12.18
CA GLY A 126 -18.96 -2.75 10.73
C GLY A 126 -20.33 -3.21 10.24
N GLU A 127 -20.37 -3.71 9.01
CA GLU A 127 -21.59 -4.19 8.36
C GLU A 127 -21.31 -5.50 7.63
N TYR A 128 -22.26 -6.43 7.68
CA TYR A 128 -22.32 -7.52 6.72
C TYR A 128 -22.92 -7.03 5.40
N LEU A 129 -22.31 -7.45 4.30
CA LEU A 129 -22.71 -7.14 2.95
C LEU A 129 -22.89 -8.41 2.14
N THR A 130 -23.91 -8.46 1.28
CA THR A 130 -24.15 -9.58 0.37
C THR A 130 -24.01 -9.19 -1.08
N ILE A 131 -23.45 -10.10 -1.87
CA ILE A 131 -23.42 -10.04 -3.34
C ILE A 131 -23.83 -11.42 -3.87
N GLY A 132 -25.06 -11.53 -4.38
CA GLY A 132 -25.64 -12.84 -4.70
C GLY A 132 -25.77 -13.68 -3.42
N ALA A 133 -25.26 -14.92 -3.43
CA ALA A 133 -25.28 -15.81 -2.28
C ALA A 133 -24.08 -15.63 -1.32
N ASN A 134 -23.12 -14.77 -1.65
CA ASN A 134 -21.93 -14.56 -0.82
C ASN A 134 -22.16 -13.42 0.17
N GLU A 135 -21.74 -13.64 1.42
CA GLU A 135 -21.73 -12.65 2.49
C GLU A 135 -20.30 -12.31 2.91
N PHE A 136 -20.08 -11.04 3.24
CA PHE A 136 -18.79 -10.47 3.58
C PHE A 136 -18.92 -9.55 4.78
N ALA A 137 -17.90 -9.54 5.66
CA ALA A 137 -17.80 -8.57 6.73
C ALA A 137 -16.93 -7.39 6.28
N VAL A 138 -17.43 -6.16 6.48
CA VAL A 138 -16.75 -4.94 6.05
C VAL A 138 -16.68 -3.92 7.17
N PHE A 139 -15.47 -3.41 7.41
CA PHE A 139 -15.18 -2.35 8.35
C PHE A 139 -14.36 -1.28 7.64
N LYS A 140 -14.69 0.00 7.83
CA LYS A 140 -14.06 1.13 7.14
C LYS A 140 -13.74 2.22 8.15
N GLY A 141 -12.65 2.93 7.90
CA GLY A 141 -12.23 4.04 8.77
C GLY A 141 -11.75 3.59 10.14
N ILE A 142 -11.04 2.47 10.24
CA ILE A 142 -10.43 2.02 11.50
C ILE A 142 -9.10 2.77 11.70
N PRO A 143 -8.89 3.52 12.80
CA PRO A 143 -7.62 4.20 13.03
C PRO A 143 -6.55 3.17 13.39
N TYR A 144 -5.42 3.21 12.68
CA TYR A 144 -4.24 2.43 13.03
C TYR A 144 -3.14 3.27 13.69
N ALA A 145 -3.32 4.60 13.72
CA ALA A 145 -2.43 5.56 14.35
C ALA A 145 -3.22 6.72 14.96
N ALA A 146 -2.58 7.45 15.87
CA ALA A 146 -3.08 8.74 16.34
C ALA A 146 -3.12 9.76 15.18
N PRO A 147 -4.09 10.71 15.17
CA PRO A 147 -4.15 11.75 14.14
C PRO A 147 -2.86 12.58 14.09
N PRO A 148 -2.18 12.70 12.94
CA PRO A 148 -0.89 13.40 12.83
C PRO A 148 -1.07 14.92 12.70
N VAL A 149 -1.84 15.50 13.62
CA VAL A 149 -2.22 16.92 13.66
C VAL A 149 -1.57 17.63 14.85
N GLY A 150 -1.55 18.97 14.81
CA GLY A 150 -1.02 19.76 15.92
C GLY A 150 0.45 19.42 16.21
N SER A 151 0.75 19.02 17.45
CA SER A 151 2.12 18.62 17.85
C SER A 151 2.61 17.33 17.20
N LEU A 152 1.72 16.48 16.69
CA LEU A 152 2.08 15.26 15.96
C LEU A 152 2.31 15.50 14.47
N ARG A 153 2.10 16.74 13.98
CA ARG A 153 2.39 17.08 12.60
C ARG A 153 3.90 16.96 12.37
N PHE A 154 4.25 16.25 11.29
CA PHE A 154 5.62 15.90 10.93
C PHE A 154 6.39 15.05 11.97
N GLN A 155 5.68 14.40 12.90
CA GLN A 155 6.26 13.43 13.81
C GLN A 155 6.09 12.00 13.29
N MET A 156 6.84 11.07 13.90
CA MET A 156 6.61 9.64 13.72
C MET A 156 5.17 9.28 14.11
N PRO A 157 4.52 8.35 13.40
CA PRO A 157 3.17 7.94 13.77
C PRO A 157 3.20 7.16 15.09
N GLU A 158 2.22 7.44 15.93
CA GLU A 158 2.03 6.77 17.22
C GLU A 158 0.78 5.90 17.17
N PRO A 159 0.70 4.79 17.93
CA PRO A 159 -0.53 4.00 18.05
C PRO A 159 -1.74 4.86 18.47
N PRO A 160 -2.96 4.52 18.06
CA PRO A 160 -4.14 5.28 18.42
C PRO A 160 -4.43 5.11 19.93
N ALA A 161 -5.04 6.14 20.52
CA ALA A 161 -5.55 6.02 21.87
C ALA A 161 -6.65 4.94 21.94
N LYS A 162 -6.68 4.17 23.03
CA LYS A 162 -7.78 3.24 23.27
C LYS A 162 -9.07 4.02 23.51
N TRP A 163 -10.19 3.53 22.96
CA TRP A 163 -11.51 4.13 23.18
C TRP A 163 -12.40 3.22 24.03
N ARG A 164 -13.42 3.84 24.65
CA ARG A 164 -14.48 3.12 25.35
C ARG A 164 -15.71 3.02 24.45
N GLY A 165 -16.50 1.97 24.63
CA GLY A 165 -17.68 1.70 23.81
C GLY A 165 -17.32 1.18 22.42
N VAL A 166 -18.28 1.32 21.49
CA VAL A 166 -18.18 0.75 20.13
C VAL A 166 -18.03 1.87 19.12
N MET A 167 -16.90 1.90 18.41
CA MET A 167 -16.63 2.87 17.35
C MET A 167 -17.34 2.45 16.06
N ASN A 168 -18.00 3.40 15.39
CA ASN A 168 -18.64 3.13 14.10
C ASN A 168 -17.59 3.04 12.98
N ALA A 169 -17.43 1.86 12.39
CA ALA A 169 -16.53 1.56 11.29
C ALA A 169 -17.32 1.20 10.00
N SER A 170 -18.38 1.94 9.69
CA SER A 170 -19.22 1.73 8.48
C SER A 170 -18.98 2.74 7.35
N GLN A 171 -18.12 3.74 7.56
CA GLN A 171 -17.88 4.83 6.62
C GLN A 171 -16.40 4.93 6.24
N TYR A 172 -16.13 5.34 5.00
CA TYR A 172 -14.75 5.57 4.57
C TYR A 172 -14.17 6.78 5.31
N PRO A 173 -12.87 6.73 5.66
CA PRO A 173 -12.20 7.85 6.29
C PRO A 173 -11.95 8.98 5.28
N PRO A 174 -11.62 10.19 5.76
CA PRO A 174 -11.06 11.23 4.90
C PRO A 174 -9.83 10.73 4.13
N MET A 175 -9.63 11.26 2.92
CA MET A 175 -8.37 11.10 2.21
C MET A 175 -7.27 11.90 2.91
N CYS A 176 -6.02 11.47 2.81
CA CYS A 176 -4.91 12.29 3.30
C CYS A 176 -4.78 13.60 2.51
N ALA A 177 -4.29 14.64 3.19
CA ALA A 177 -4.02 15.95 2.61
C ALA A 177 -3.26 15.84 1.28
N GLN A 178 -3.94 16.20 0.20
CA GLN A 178 -3.45 16.13 -1.18
C GLN A 178 -4.20 17.15 -2.02
N ARG A 179 -3.67 17.50 -3.20
CA ARG A 179 -4.37 18.38 -4.13
C ARG A 179 -5.41 17.56 -4.93
N PRO A 180 -6.72 17.84 -4.81
CA PRO A 180 -7.74 17.05 -5.51
C PRO A 180 -7.54 16.99 -7.03
N ARG A 181 -7.03 18.08 -7.63
CA ARG A 181 -6.73 18.20 -9.07
C ARG A 181 -5.62 17.27 -9.58
N ASP A 182 -4.76 16.77 -8.69
CA ASP A 182 -3.66 15.88 -9.08
C ASP A 182 -4.18 14.44 -9.33
N ARG A 183 -5.45 14.18 -8.97
CA ARG A 183 -6.15 12.92 -9.24
C ARG A 183 -6.84 12.98 -10.60
N LYS A 184 -6.93 11.84 -11.29
CA LYS A 184 -7.73 11.67 -12.52
C LYS A 184 -9.22 11.56 -12.19
N VAL A 185 -9.80 12.63 -11.64
CA VAL A 185 -11.22 12.70 -11.28
C VAL A 185 -11.88 13.76 -12.15
N ASP A 186 -13.12 13.49 -12.55
CA ASP A 186 -13.98 14.46 -13.21
C ASP A 186 -14.00 15.79 -12.40
N PRO A 187 -13.67 16.94 -13.02
CA PRO A 187 -13.67 18.24 -12.34
C PRO A 187 -14.96 18.54 -11.58
N VAL A 188 -16.10 18.06 -12.08
CA VAL A 188 -17.41 18.25 -11.42
C VAL A 188 -17.50 17.46 -10.12
N LYS A 189 -16.70 16.41 -9.92
CA LYS A 189 -16.72 15.58 -8.70
C LYS A 189 -15.67 16.00 -7.66
N LEU A 190 -14.89 17.04 -7.91
CA LEU A 190 -13.85 17.51 -6.98
C LEU A 190 -14.40 17.93 -5.62
N TYR A 191 -15.61 18.50 -5.56
CA TYR A 191 -16.24 18.91 -4.31
C TYR A 191 -16.61 17.75 -3.38
N LYS A 192 -16.68 16.52 -3.91
CA LYS A 192 -16.96 15.30 -3.12
C LYS A 192 -15.70 14.72 -2.47
N ILE A 193 -14.52 15.26 -2.79
CA ILE A 193 -13.26 14.80 -2.23
C ILE A 193 -13.09 15.44 -0.85
N HIS A 194 -13.23 14.62 0.18
CA HIS A 194 -12.99 15.02 1.55
C HIS A 194 -11.53 14.68 1.94
N VAL A 195 -10.71 15.72 2.17
CA VAL A 195 -9.31 15.59 2.60
C VAL A 195 -9.14 16.09 4.03
N SER A 196 -8.25 15.45 4.78
CA SER A 196 -7.87 15.83 6.14
C SER A 196 -6.40 15.45 6.42
N GLU A 197 -5.77 16.09 7.40
CA GLU A 197 -4.52 15.59 8.00
C GLU A 197 -4.81 14.40 8.92
N ASP A 198 -5.98 14.38 9.57
CA ASP A 198 -6.50 13.22 10.28
C ASP A 198 -6.98 12.17 9.24
N CYS A 199 -6.05 11.35 8.78
CA CYS A 199 -6.26 10.43 7.66
C CYS A 199 -5.64 9.04 7.85
N LEU A 200 -4.99 8.74 8.99
CA LEU A 200 -4.26 7.49 9.24
C LEU A 200 -5.22 6.35 9.64
N TYR A 201 -6.01 5.94 8.66
CA TYR A 201 -7.04 4.91 8.78
C TYR A 201 -6.83 3.80 7.76
N LEU A 202 -7.41 2.64 8.05
CA LEU A 202 -7.52 1.52 7.13
C LEU A 202 -8.96 1.03 7.01
N ASN A 203 -9.22 0.25 5.96
CA ASN A 203 -10.46 -0.45 5.74
C ASN A 203 -10.17 -1.95 5.63
N LEU A 204 -11.06 -2.77 6.19
CA LEU A 204 -10.95 -4.22 6.29
C LEU A 204 -12.14 -4.85 5.57
N PHE A 205 -11.85 -5.77 4.65
CA PHE A 205 -12.83 -6.58 3.94
C PHE A 205 -12.47 -8.05 4.14
N ALA A 206 -13.37 -8.79 4.80
CA ALA A 206 -13.11 -10.16 5.24
C ALA A 206 -14.27 -11.11 4.87
N PRO A 207 -14.00 -12.43 4.75
CA PRO A 207 -15.07 -13.43 4.68
C PRO A 207 -16.01 -13.33 5.90
N SER A 208 -17.26 -13.75 5.75
CA SER A 208 -18.26 -13.64 6.84
C SER A 208 -18.02 -14.54 8.05
N GLN A 209 -17.17 -15.57 7.89
CA GLN A 209 -16.80 -16.52 8.93
C GLN A 209 -15.37 -16.24 9.39
N PHE A 210 -15.14 -16.10 10.69
CA PHE A 210 -13.82 -15.83 11.27
C PHE A 210 -13.30 -17.05 12.03
N THR A 211 -13.09 -18.16 11.34
CA THR A 211 -12.63 -19.41 11.98
C THR A 211 -11.19 -19.74 11.64
N ASN A 212 -10.43 -20.12 12.67
CA ASN A 212 -9.11 -20.76 12.61
C ASN A 212 -7.92 -19.92 12.08
N ASP A 213 -7.92 -18.59 12.15
CA ASP A 213 -6.75 -17.74 11.80
C ASP A 213 -6.02 -18.20 10.52
N THR A 214 -6.78 -18.50 9.46
CA THR A 214 -6.25 -19.22 8.28
C THR A 214 -6.15 -18.35 7.04
N TYR A 215 -6.87 -17.22 6.98
CA TYR A 215 -6.95 -16.48 5.73
C TYR A 215 -5.68 -15.66 5.50
N PRO A 216 -5.06 -15.74 4.31
CA PRO A 216 -3.99 -14.82 3.95
C PRO A 216 -4.52 -13.39 3.94
N VAL A 217 -3.68 -12.46 4.40
CA VAL A 217 -4.03 -11.03 4.49
C VAL A 217 -3.22 -10.25 3.47
N ILE A 218 -3.91 -9.56 2.56
CA ILE A 218 -3.30 -8.59 1.66
C ILE A 218 -3.48 -7.19 2.27
N VAL A 219 -2.37 -6.50 2.47
CA VAL A 219 -2.35 -5.07 2.81
C VAL A 219 -2.03 -4.28 1.55
N TRP A 220 -3.07 -3.63 1.02
CA TRP A 220 -3.04 -2.87 -0.22
C TRP A 220 -2.71 -1.41 0.02
N VAL A 221 -1.56 -0.99 -0.48
CA VAL A 221 -1.09 0.38 -0.46
C VAL A 221 -1.38 1.03 -1.80
N HIS A 222 -2.21 2.06 -1.82
CA HIS A 222 -2.54 2.75 -3.06
C HIS A 222 -1.30 3.44 -3.67
N GLY A 223 -1.28 3.50 -5.00
CA GLY A 223 -0.28 4.27 -5.75
C GLY A 223 -0.52 5.78 -5.68
N GLY A 224 0.05 6.51 -6.64
CA GLY A 224 -0.08 7.98 -6.75
C GLY A 224 1.20 8.75 -6.42
N ARG A 225 2.35 8.12 -6.62
CA ARG A 225 3.69 8.75 -6.56
C ARG A 225 3.97 9.43 -5.21
N PHE A 226 3.39 8.91 -4.14
CA PHE A 226 3.44 9.51 -2.81
C PHE A 226 2.82 10.90 -2.68
N GLN A 227 2.07 11.40 -3.68
CA GLN A 227 1.52 12.76 -3.72
C GLN A 227 -0.01 12.78 -3.59
N TYR A 228 -0.68 11.75 -4.09
CA TYR A 228 -2.14 11.63 -4.09
C TYR A 228 -2.53 10.15 -3.99
N GLY A 229 -3.81 9.88 -3.79
CA GLY A 229 -4.36 8.52 -3.64
C GLY A 229 -5.17 8.36 -2.35
N SER A 230 -5.89 7.23 -2.24
CA SER A 230 -6.62 6.86 -1.03
C SER A 230 -6.88 5.36 -0.95
N SER A 231 -7.05 4.87 0.27
CA SER A 231 -7.57 3.53 0.60
C SER A 231 -8.96 3.26 0.02
N ALA A 232 -9.71 4.31 -0.33
CA ALA A 232 -11.05 4.24 -0.92
C ALA A 232 -11.06 4.29 -2.46
N ASP A 233 -9.90 4.28 -3.13
CA ASP A 233 -9.81 4.44 -4.60
C ASP A 233 -10.31 3.22 -5.37
N TYR A 234 -10.37 2.05 -4.73
CA TYR A 234 -10.75 0.79 -5.36
C TYR A 234 -12.22 0.48 -5.07
N PRO A 235 -13.03 0.13 -6.09
CA PRO A 235 -14.45 -0.17 -5.88
C PRO A 235 -14.65 -1.34 -4.90
N GLN A 236 -15.42 -1.13 -3.84
CA GLN A 236 -15.72 -2.14 -2.82
C GLN A 236 -16.24 -3.46 -3.43
N LYS A 237 -17.17 -3.38 -4.39
CA LYS A 237 -17.70 -4.57 -5.08
C LYS A 237 -16.60 -5.37 -5.79
N ALA A 238 -15.60 -4.70 -6.36
CA ALA A 238 -14.48 -5.36 -7.02
C ALA A 238 -13.54 -6.04 -6.01
N ILE A 239 -13.28 -5.40 -4.86
CA ILE A 239 -12.51 -6.00 -3.76
C ILE A 239 -13.20 -7.29 -3.28
N LEU A 240 -14.50 -7.21 -2.98
CA LEU A 240 -15.28 -8.36 -2.49
C LEU A 240 -15.33 -9.50 -3.51
N ASN A 241 -15.61 -9.21 -4.78
CA ASN A 241 -15.74 -10.23 -5.81
C ASN A 241 -14.41 -10.88 -6.23
N ASN A 242 -13.31 -10.13 -6.23
CA ASN A 242 -12.04 -10.62 -6.77
C ASN A 242 -11.10 -11.19 -5.71
N PHE A 243 -11.16 -10.70 -4.47
CA PHE A 243 -10.27 -11.11 -3.39
C PHE A 243 -11.04 -11.86 -2.29
N VAL A 244 -12.03 -11.22 -1.67
CA VAL A 244 -12.66 -11.76 -0.45
C VAL A 244 -13.48 -13.01 -0.73
N SER A 245 -14.14 -13.10 -1.88
CA SER A 245 -14.82 -14.31 -2.37
C SER A 245 -13.90 -15.53 -2.47
N ARG A 246 -12.59 -15.30 -2.66
CA ARG A 246 -11.54 -16.32 -2.74
C ARG A 246 -10.85 -16.57 -1.40
N LYS A 247 -11.50 -16.18 -0.29
CA LYS A 247 -11.00 -16.40 1.08
C LYS A 247 -9.67 -15.70 1.36
N VAL A 248 -9.51 -14.49 0.81
CA VAL A 248 -8.38 -13.59 1.08
C VAL A 248 -8.90 -12.37 1.82
N ILE A 249 -8.27 -11.99 2.92
CA ILE A 249 -8.59 -10.75 3.62
C ILE A 249 -7.90 -9.61 2.90
N PHE A 250 -8.66 -8.55 2.64
CA PHE A 250 -8.15 -7.36 1.97
C PHE A 250 -8.19 -6.18 2.93
N VAL A 251 -7.05 -5.56 3.15
CA VAL A 251 -6.91 -4.35 3.97
C VAL A 251 -6.42 -3.23 3.07
N SER A 252 -7.17 -2.15 2.91
CA SER A 252 -6.69 -0.95 2.22
C SER A 252 -6.30 0.14 3.21
N VAL A 253 -5.17 0.80 2.98
CA VAL A 253 -4.57 1.73 3.96
C VAL A 253 -4.32 3.12 3.38
N ASN A 254 -4.61 4.15 4.16
CA ASN A 254 -4.14 5.51 3.91
C ASN A 254 -2.79 5.72 4.60
N TYR A 255 -1.91 6.51 4.01
CA TYR A 255 -0.63 6.95 4.61
C TYR A 255 -0.40 8.42 4.25
N ARG A 256 0.38 9.18 5.04
CA ARG A 256 0.62 10.59 4.74
C ARG A 256 1.27 10.76 3.37
N LEU A 257 0.85 11.80 2.64
CA LEU A 257 1.25 12.09 1.27
C LEU A 257 1.97 13.44 1.17
N GLY A 258 2.63 13.66 0.04
CA GLY A 258 3.32 14.87 -0.33
C GLY A 258 4.25 15.37 0.78
N PRO A 259 4.30 16.70 1.02
CA PRO A 259 5.11 17.26 2.09
C PRO A 259 4.75 16.70 3.49
N MET A 260 3.49 16.34 3.73
CA MET A 260 3.07 15.83 5.04
C MET A 260 3.68 14.47 5.38
N GLY A 261 3.96 13.64 4.36
CA GLY A 261 4.56 12.32 4.55
C GLY A 261 6.06 12.24 4.21
N PHE A 262 6.57 13.15 3.37
CA PHE A 262 7.87 12.96 2.72
C PHE A 262 8.76 14.22 2.73
N LEU A 263 8.36 15.31 3.40
CA LEU A 263 9.25 16.44 3.61
C LEU A 263 10.46 16.02 4.48
N SER A 264 11.65 16.45 4.08
CA SER A 264 12.88 16.26 4.84
C SER A 264 13.73 17.52 4.79
N THR A 265 14.39 17.83 5.91
CA THR A 265 15.43 18.87 6.03
C THR A 265 16.83 18.31 5.83
N GLY A 266 16.99 16.98 5.72
CA GLY A 266 18.29 16.31 5.64
C GLY A 266 19.04 16.23 6.97
N ASP A 267 18.41 16.62 8.08
CA ASP A 267 18.92 16.51 9.45
C ASP A 267 17.99 15.67 10.33
N SER A 268 18.29 15.59 11.63
CA SER A 268 17.50 14.82 12.59
C SER A 268 16.17 15.47 12.97
N ILE A 269 15.91 16.73 12.59
CA ILE A 269 14.69 17.45 12.96
C ILE A 269 13.52 16.95 12.10
N LEU A 270 13.73 16.83 10.78
CA LEU A 270 12.78 16.24 9.85
C LEU A 270 13.51 15.21 8.96
N PRO A 271 13.69 13.96 9.45
CA PRO A 271 14.43 12.93 8.72
C PRO A 271 13.72 12.47 7.43
N GLY A 272 12.44 12.76 7.28
CA GLY A 272 11.62 12.37 6.13
C GLY A 272 11.04 10.96 6.25
N ASN A 273 10.44 10.47 5.16
CA ASN A 273 9.84 9.13 5.05
C ASN A 273 8.76 8.80 6.10
N LEU A 274 8.11 9.80 6.68
CA LEU A 274 7.03 9.61 7.65
C LEU A 274 5.87 8.79 7.08
N GLY A 275 5.56 8.95 5.79
CA GLY A 275 4.57 8.13 5.09
C GLY A 275 4.94 6.64 5.02
N LEU A 276 6.24 6.29 5.04
CA LEU A 276 6.67 4.89 5.12
C LEU A 276 6.55 4.35 6.54
N TRP A 277 6.82 5.19 7.55
CA TRP A 277 6.59 4.83 8.95
C TRP A 277 5.11 4.62 9.25
N ASP A 278 4.22 5.36 8.60
CA ASP A 278 2.77 5.15 8.67
C ASP A 278 2.42 3.72 8.21
N LEU A 279 2.97 3.30 7.05
CA LEU A 279 2.76 1.96 6.52
C LEU A 279 3.33 0.87 7.43
N MET A 280 4.50 1.10 8.03
CA MET A 280 5.06 0.18 9.02
C MET A 280 4.15 0.00 10.24
N LEU A 281 3.58 1.09 10.75
CA LEU A 281 2.64 1.02 11.87
C LEU A 281 1.34 0.33 11.47
N ALA A 282 0.82 0.59 10.27
CA ALA A 282 -0.34 -0.12 9.75
C ALA A 282 -0.10 -1.64 9.62
N LEU A 283 1.08 -2.06 9.15
CA LEU A 283 1.44 -3.49 9.08
C LEU A 283 1.49 -4.14 10.47
N LYS A 284 2.08 -3.45 11.46
CA LYS A 284 2.09 -3.92 12.85
C LYS A 284 0.67 -4.04 13.42
N TRP A 285 -0.19 -3.07 13.12
CA TRP A 285 -1.59 -3.12 13.50
C TRP A 285 -2.29 -4.32 12.90
N VAL A 286 -2.09 -4.58 11.59
CA VAL A 286 -2.71 -5.72 10.88
C VAL A 286 -2.25 -7.03 11.48
N GLN A 287 -0.94 -7.22 11.70
CA GLN A 287 -0.42 -8.44 12.33
C GLN A 287 -0.99 -8.66 13.72
N SER A 288 -1.09 -7.61 14.54
CA SER A 288 -1.58 -7.72 15.93
C SER A 288 -3.08 -8.04 16.01
N ASN A 289 -3.86 -7.67 14.99
CA ASN A 289 -5.32 -7.83 14.99
C ASN A 289 -5.83 -8.89 13.99
N ALA A 290 -4.95 -9.54 13.23
CA ALA A 290 -5.33 -10.47 12.15
C ALA A 290 -6.33 -11.55 12.59
N HIS A 291 -6.05 -12.16 13.73
CA HIS A 291 -6.86 -13.23 14.31
C HIS A 291 -8.32 -12.81 14.58
N VAL A 292 -8.54 -11.54 14.95
CA VAL A 292 -9.88 -11.00 15.27
C VAL A 292 -10.85 -11.14 14.09
N PHE A 293 -10.32 -11.09 12.87
CA PHE A 293 -11.07 -11.18 11.62
C PHE A 293 -10.70 -12.44 10.81
N GLY A 294 -10.16 -13.48 11.47
CA GLY A 294 -9.86 -14.79 10.88
C GLY A 294 -8.64 -14.83 9.96
N GLY A 295 -7.79 -13.79 9.99
CA GLY A 295 -6.56 -13.72 9.22
C GLY A 295 -5.39 -14.40 9.92
N ASP A 296 -4.48 -14.99 9.15
CA ASP A 296 -3.22 -15.54 9.64
C ASP A 296 -2.18 -14.41 9.81
N PRO A 297 -1.73 -14.08 11.04
CA PRO A 297 -0.74 -13.03 11.28
C PRO A 297 0.63 -13.33 10.69
N ASN A 298 0.94 -14.59 10.39
CA ASN A 298 2.20 -15.01 9.77
C ASN A 298 2.12 -15.03 8.23
N ASN A 299 0.93 -14.80 7.65
CA ASN A 299 0.70 -14.79 6.21
C ASN A 299 0.11 -13.44 5.75
N VAL A 300 0.87 -12.38 6.03
CA VAL A 300 0.55 -11.01 5.66
C VAL A 300 1.45 -10.57 4.50
N MET A 301 0.84 -10.17 3.38
CA MET A 301 1.54 -9.68 2.20
C MET A 301 1.16 -8.22 1.93
N MET A 302 2.16 -7.35 1.90
CA MET A 302 2.00 -5.97 1.42
C MET A 302 2.06 -5.94 -0.11
N VAL A 303 1.12 -5.23 -0.74
CA VAL A 303 1.08 -5.03 -2.20
C VAL A 303 0.97 -3.55 -2.51
N MET A 304 1.82 -3.07 -3.40
CA MET A 304 1.79 -1.70 -3.94
C MET A 304 1.78 -1.78 -5.48
N PRO A 305 0.80 -1.16 -6.17
CA PRO A 305 0.64 -1.24 -7.62
C PRO A 305 1.47 -0.21 -8.40
#